data_AF-A0A2N5CVE8-F1
#
_entry.id   AF-A0A2N5CVE8-F1
#
_cell.length_a   1.000
_cell.length_b   1.000
_cell.length_c   1.000
_cell.angle_alpha   90.00
_cell.angle_beta   90.00
_cell.angle_gamma   90.00
#
_symmetry.space_group_name_H-M   'P 1'
#
loop_
_entity.id
_entity.type
_entity.pdbx_description
1 polymer ?
#
loop_
_entity_poly.entity_id
_entity_poly.type
_entity_poly.pdbx_seq_one_letter_code
_entity_poly.pdbx_strand_id
1 'polypeptide(L)'
;MDTITAKSANGASDPGVVSALAEDVAAPPAEAPPAESASEKPVLAAGLGSAGPEVKLNFVNRSNDASNVHVLLFGQPPSPAIDEIGQAWRVIDNCGPGWSHPFVWPAAVTLGVVDPHGNVSPQLDIANGQVAEVVAGDTGTVLKLADQQGPASAISVLNQLPQGFVEAAFFRDGKPYARQLLGPHTTAVFTLPPKIWIGAALRSEAGAAVGADAVSALTEINLMGIAGADIVMTGGGQGADAKPFLFTLANVTYG
;
A
#
# COMPACT_ATOMS: atom_id res chain seq x y z
N MET A 1 -35.87 -33.75 15.43
CA MET A 1 -35.36 -34.33 14.16
C MET A 1 -36.61 -34.69 13.39
N ASP A 2 -37.13 -33.75 12.61
CA ASP A 2 -38.30 -33.97 11.75
C ASP A 2 -37.99 -33.41 10.38
N THR A 3 -38.14 -34.31 9.41
CA THR A 3 -37.73 -34.17 8.03
C THR A 3 -38.89 -33.65 7.19
N ILE A 4 -38.55 -32.83 6.21
CA ILE A 4 -39.40 -32.15 5.22
C ILE A 4 -40.19 -33.15 4.35
N THR A 5 -41.41 -32.81 3.92
CA THR A 5 -41.94 -33.20 2.59
C THR A 5 -42.91 -32.15 2.05
N ALA A 6 -42.68 -31.73 0.80
CA ALA A 6 -43.48 -30.76 0.03
C ALA A 6 -44.50 -31.44 -0.90
N LYS A 7 -45.53 -30.69 -1.35
CA LYS A 7 -46.10 -30.82 -2.70
C LYS A 7 -46.95 -29.61 -3.11
N SER A 8 -46.95 -29.32 -4.40
CA SER A 8 -47.43 -28.12 -5.11
C SER A 8 -48.61 -28.44 -6.05
N ALA A 9 -49.28 -27.35 -6.49
CA ALA A 9 -49.89 -27.09 -7.81
C ALA A 9 -51.42 -27.28 -8.03
N ASN A 10 -52.07 -26.11 -8.14
CA ASN A 10 -53.03 -25.62 -9.17
C ASN A 10 -54.43 -26.23 -9.36
N GLY A 11 -55.44 -25.34 -9.44
CA GLY A 11 -56.76 -25.62 -10.03
C GLY A 11 -57.71 -24.41 -10.15
N ALA A 12 -57.72 -23.77 -11.33
CA ALA A 12 -58.85 -23.13 -12.04
C ALA A 12 -59.41 -21.71 -11.68
N SER A 13 -59.18 -20.79 -12.64
CA SER A 13 -60.01 -19.78 -13.37
C SER A 13 -61.43 -19.40 -12.85
N ASP A 14 -61.75 -18.11 -12.56
CA ASP A 14 -62.23 -16.97 -13.43
C ASP A 14 -63.79 -16.95 -13.59
N PRO A 15 -64.53 -15.87 -13.98
CA PRO A 15 -64.33 -14.41 -14.04
C PRO A 15 -65.45 -13.59 -13.33
N GLY A 16 -65.31 -12.26 -13.27
CA GLY A 16 -66.42 -11.35 -12.94
C GLY A 16 -66.20 -9.94 -13.49
N VAL A 17 -66.87 -9.61 -14.59
CA VAL A 17 -66.90 -8.31 -15.27
C VAL A 17 -68.30 -7.69 -15.08
N VAL A 18 -68.40 -6.39 -14.75
CA VAL A 18 -69.25 -5.33 -15.38
C VAL A 18 -69.12 -4.01 -14.57
N SER A 19 -68.61 -2.92 -15.16
CA SER A 19 -69.33 -1.79 -15.83
C SER A 19 -70.23 -0.97 -14.88
N ALA A 20 -70.33 0.36 -14.89
CA ALA A 20 -69.75 1.45 -15.67
C ALA A 20 -70.14 2.78 -14.98
N LEU A 21 -69.41 3.87 -15.21
CA LEU A 21 -69.91 5.11 -15.84
C LEU A 21 -68.92 6.27 -15.64
N ALA A 22 -68.69 6.96 -16.75
CA ALA A 22 -67.77 8.07 -16.92
C ALA A 22 -68.43 9.40 -16.51
N GLU A 23 -67.63 10.32 -15.98
CA GLU A 23 -67.79 11.74 -16.26
C GLU A 23 -66.41 12.36 -16.55
N ASP A 24 -66.40 13.08 -17.67
CA ASP A 24 -65.32 13.76 -18.35
C ASP A 24 -65.22 15.19 -17.80
N VAL A 25 -64.07 15.56 -17.22
CA VAL A 25 -63.71 16.96 -16.95
C VAL A 25 -62.22 17.17 -17.20
N ALA A 26 -61.95 17.75 -18.37
CA ALA A 26 -60.89 18.72 -18.69
C ALA A 26 -59.58 18.72 -17.88
N ALA A 27 -58.49 18.37 -18.57
CA ALA A 27 -57.11 18.47 -18.09
C ALA A 27 -56.59 19.92 -18.02
N PRO A 28 -55.85 20.30 -16.97
CA PRO A 28 -54.89 21.40 -16.99
C PRO A 28 -53.48 20.90 -17.41
N PRO A 29 -52.60 21.80 -17.90
CA PRO A 29 -51.33 21.44 -18.52
C PRO A 29 -50.28 20.93 -17.53
N ALA A 30 -49.37 20.12 -18.05
CA ALA A 30 -48.25 19.49 -17.35
C ALA A 30 -47.39 20.50 -16.59
N GLU A 31 -47.33 20.34 -15.27
CA GLU A 31 -46.33 20.96 -14.41
C GLU A 31 -45.07 20.08 -14.44
N ALA A 32 -43.97 20.66 -14.88
CA ALA A 32 -42.66 20.01 -14.95
C ALA A 32 -42.24 19.54 -13.54
N PRO A 33 -41.60 18.37 -13.38
CA PRO A 33 -41.04 17.99 -12.10
C PRO A 33 -39.98 19.03 -11.68
N PRO A 34 -39.94 19.45 -10.40
CA PRO A 34 -38.91 20.34 -9.90
C PRO A 34 -37.54 19.71 -10.12
N ALA A 35 -36.59 20.54 -10.56
CA ALA A 35 -35.19 20.17 -10.71
C ALA A 35 -34.73 19.39 -9.47
N GLU A 36 -34.22 18.19 -9.73
CA GLU A 36 -33.51 17.36 -8.78
C GLU A 36 -32.40 18.22 -8.17
N SER A 37 -32.65 18.76 -6.98
CA SER A 37 -31.59 19.26 -6.11
C SER A 37 -30.81 18.04 -5.68
N ALA A 38 -29.83 17.66 -6.50
CA ALA A 38 -28.75 16.77 -6.12
C ALA A 38 -28.12 17.37 -4.87
N SER A 39 -28.55 16.90 -3.70
CA SER A 39 -27.76 17.01 -2.47
C SER A 39 -26.53 16.15 -2.71
N GLU A 40 -25.54 16.78 -3.31
CA GLU A 40 -24.18 16.29 -3.39
C GLU A 40 -23.72 16.13 -1.93
N LYS A 41 -23.91 14.92 -1.40
CA LYS A 41 -23.21 14.51 -0.17
C LYS A 41 -21.74 14.84 -0.43
N PRO A 42 -21.05 15.55 0.48
CA PRO A 42 -19.65 15.80 0.29
C PRO A 42 -18.99 14.43 0.20
N VAL A 43 -18.43 14.15 -0.98
CA VAL A 43 -17.51 13.04 -1.17
C VAL A 43 -16.46 13.25 -0.09
N LEU A 44 -16.45 12.38 0.91
CA LEU A 44 -15.39 12.34 1.91
C LEU A 44 -14.10 12.32 1.11
N ALA A 45 -13.36 13.42 1.13
CA ALA A 45 -11.99 13.43 0.69
C ALA A 45 -11.31 12.27 1.44
N ALA A 46 -10.76 11.31 0.68
CA ALA A 46 -9.86 10.31 1.22
C ALA A 46 -8.86 11.07 2.09
N GLY A 47 -8.95 10.84 3.40
CA GLY A 47 -8.15 11.56 4.36
C GLY A 47 -6.71 11.16 4.10
N LEU A 48 -5.93 12.09 3.52
CA LEU A 48 -4.48 11.99 3.41
C LEU A 48 -3.94 11.49 4.76
N GLY A 49 -3.57 10.21 4.82
CA GLY A 49 -3.01 9.60 6.02
C GLY A 49 -1.82 10.44 6.47
N SER A 50 -1.96 11.12 7.61
CA SER A 50 -0.99 12.02 8.27
C SER A 50 0.29 12.27 7.45
N ALA A 51 0.19 13.11 6.43
CA ALA A 51 1.31 13.38 5.53
C ALA A 51 2.29 14.33 6.22
N GLY A 52 3.44 13.80 6.66
CA GLY A 52 4.65 14.64 6.72
C GLY A 52 4.96 15.24 5.34
N PRO A 53 5.82 16.26 5.24
CA PRO A 53 6.23 16.76 3.94
C PRO A 53 6.92 15.66 3.13
N GLU A 54 6.60 15.59 1.83
CA GLU A 54 7.34 14.73 0.89
C GLU A 54 8.81 15.17 0.82
N VAL A 55 9.72 14.19 0.68
CA VAL A 55 11.16 14.47 0.57
C VAL A 55 11.60 14.32 -0.88
N LYS A 56 12.14 15.39 -1.47
CA LYS A 56 12.63 15.40 -2.86
C LYS A 56 14.05 14.85 -2.92
N LEU A 57 14.21 13.65 -3.47
CA LEU A 57 15.50 12.98 -3.53
C LEU A 57 15.98 12.90 -4.98
N ASN A 58 17.29 12.85 -5.15
CA ASN A 58 17.91 12.63 -6.44
C ASN A 58 19.10 11.68 -6.29
N PHE A 59 19.00 10.51 -6.90
CA PHE A 59 20.13 9.59 -6.93
C PHE A 59 21.16 10.10 -7.95
N VAL A 60 22.45 10.12 -7.58
CA VAL A 60 23.53 10.55 -8.47
C VAL A 60 24.59 9.45 -8.52
N ASN A 61 24.77 8.84 -9.69
CA ASN A 61 25.81 7.84 -9.88
C ASN A 61 27.15 8.50 -10.18
N ARG A 62 28.10 8.46 -9.22
CA ARG A 62 29.51 8.84 -9.41
C ARG A 62 30.45 7.65 -9.18
N SER A 63 29.92 6.44 -9.31
CA SER A 63 30.69 5.21 -9.19
C SER A 63 31.46 4.91 -10.47
N ASN A 64 32.44 4.03 -10.34
CA ASN A 64 33.17 3.41 -11.44
C ASN A 64 32.52 2.08 -11.88
N ASP A 65 31.21 1.95 -11.67
CA ASP A 65 30.49 0.73 -12.01
C ASP A 65 30.42 0.51 -13.53
N ALA A 66 31.02 -0.60 -13.99
CA ALA A 66 30.92 -1.07 -15.36
C ALA A 66 29.87 -2.19 -15.52
N SER A 67 29.33 -2.71 -14.42
CA SER A 67 28.39 -3.84 -14.39
C SER A 67 26.93 -3.38 -14.41
N ASN A 68 26.67 -2.08 -14.34
CA ASN A 68 25.35 -1.45 -14.38
C ASN A 68 24.39 -2.07 -13.33
N VAL A 69 24.80 -1.99 -12.07
CA VAL A 69 24.06 -2.52 -10.92
C VAL A 69 22.67 -1.91 -10.80
N HIS A 70 21.77 -2.66 -10.18
CA HIS A 70 20.50 -2.16 -9.67
C HIS A 70 20.76 -1.39 -8.38
N VAL A 71 20.18 -0.20 -8.25
CA VAL A 71 20.16 0.51 -6.97
C VAL A 71 18.79 0.31 -6.33
N LEU A 72 18.79 -0.31 -5.15
CA LEU A 72 17.60 -0.75 -4.47
C LEU A 72 17.36 0.11 -3.23
N LEU A 73 16.13 0.59 -3.06
CA LEU A 73 15.68 1.36 -1.91
C LEU A 73 14.62 0.58 -1.15
N PHE A 74 14.79 0.45 0.16
CA PHE A 74 13.93 -0.30 1.07
C PHE A 74 13.43 0.58 2.22
N GLY A 75 12.26 0.26 2.75
CA GLY A 75 11.73 0.90 3.97
C GLY A 75 12.24 0.29 5.28
N GLN A 76 12.69 -0.96 5.21
CA GLN A 76 13.31 -1.72 6.29
C GLN A 76 14.56 -2.41 5.75
N PRO A 77 15.52 -2.82 6.60
CA PRO A 77 16.62 -3.64 6.14
C PRO A 77 16.06 -4.90 5.45
N PRO A 78 16.59 -5.32 4.31
CA PRO A 78 16.23 -6.60 3.71
C PRO A 78 16.43 -7.72 4.73
N SER A 79 15.44 -8.60 4.83
CA SER A 79 15.48 -9.80 5.66
C SER A 79 15.52 -11.04 4.78
N PRO A 80 16.38 -12.02 5.06
CA PRO A 80 16.47 -13.26 4.26
C PRO A 80 15.20 -14.12 4.28
N ALA A 81 14.18 -13.75 5.06
CA ALA A 81 12.91 -14.46 5.12
C ALA A 81 11.93 -14.14 3.97
N ILE A 82 12.20 -13.14 3.12
CA ILE A 82 11.29 -12.71 2.05
C ILE A 82 12.11 -12.35 0.79
N ASP A 83 11.78 -12.93 -0.37
CA ASP A 83 12.39 -12.66 -1.67
C ASP A 83 12.56 -11.16 -1.97
N GLU A 84 13.74 -10.75 -2.42
CA GLU A 84 14.28 -9.49 -1.95
C GLU A 84 14.14 -8.30 -2.89
N ILE A 85 14.13 -8.55 -4.19
CA ILE A 85 13.63 -7.56 -5.15
C ILE A 85 12.13 -7.28 -4.88
N GLY A 86 11.39 -8.26 -4.33
CA GLY A 86 9.99 -8.12 -3.95
C GLY A 86 9.74 -7.16 -2.77
N GLN A 87 10.79 -6.79 -2.02
CA GLN A 87 10.73 -5.84 -0.91
C GLN A 87 11.26 -4.45 -1.24
N ALA A 88 11.99 -4.27 -2.35
CA ALA A 88 12.48 -2.96 -2.74
C ALA A 88 11.30 -2.05 -3.07
N TRP A 89 11.08 -1.04 -2.24
CA TRP A 89 10.06 -0.01 -2.47
C TRP A 89 10.35 0.75 -3.78
N ARG A 90 11.63 1.00 -4.08
CA ARG A 90 12.05 1.59 -5.37
C ARG A 90 13.31 0.91 -5.89
N VAL A 91 13.32 0.68 -7.19
CA VAL A 91 14.44 0.16 -7.97
C VAL A 91 14.84 1.25 -8.96
N ILE A 92 16.11 1.65 -8.93
CA ILE A 92 16.70 2.57 -9.89
C ILE A 92 17.58 1.75 -10.83
N ASP A 93 17.14 1.68 -12.09
CA ASP A 93 17.76 0.88 -13.14
C ASP A 93 18.45 1.74 -14.18
N ASN A 94 19.52 1.19 -14.76
CA ASN A 94 20.22 1.77 -15.91
C ASN A 94 20.69 3.22 -15.68
N CYS A 95 21.00 3.59 -14.44
CA CYS A 95 21.55 4.91 -14.12
C CYS A 95 23.06 4.86 -14.25
N GLY A 96 23.60 5.16 -15.44
CA GLY A 96 25.03 5.08 -15.73
C GLY A 96 25.90 6.10 -14.95
N PRO A 97 27.24 5.91 -14.92
CA PRO A 97 28.15 6.86 -14.30
C PRO A 97 27.98 8.29 -14.85
N GLY A 98 27.88 9.27 -13.96
CA GLY A 98 27.63 10.68 -14.26
C GLY A 98 26.15 11.06 -14.38
N TRP A 99 25.23 10.09 -14.36
CA TRP A 99 23.79 10.33 -14.52
C TRP A 99 23.10 10.45 -13.16
N SER A 100 21.88 10.97 -13.18
CA SER A 100 21.04 11.09 -11.99
C SER A 100 19.60 10.65 -12.22
N HIS A 101 18.92 10.27 -11.15
CA HIS A 101 17.54 9.81 -11.15
C HIS A 101 16.75 10.52 -10.03
N PRO A 102 15.93 11.53 -10.35
CA PRO A 102 15.11 12.24 -9.37
C PRO A 102 13.90 11.37 -8.96
N PHE A 103 13.55 11.42 -7.69
CA PHE A 103 12.38 10.73 -7.15
C PHE A 103 11.87 11.38 -5.86
N VAL A 104 10.63 11.09 -5.49
CA VAL A 104 10.02 11.60 -4.26
C VAL A 104 9.86 10.47 -3.26
N TRP A 105 10.19 10.73 -1.99
CA TRP A 105 9.82 9.88 -0.87
C TRP A 105 8.50 10.40 -0.26
N PRO A 106 7.39 9.66 -0.42
CA PRO A 106 6.11 10.07 0.13
C PRO A 106 6.10 9.82 1.63
N ALA A 107 5.62 10.77 2.43
CA ALA A 107 5.48 10.58 3.87
C ALA A 107 4.23 9.79 4.26
N ALA A 108 3.17 9.89 3.45
CA ALA A 108 1.95 9.12 3.61
C ALA A 108 2.21 7.63 3.41
N VAL A 109 1.52 6.80 4.20
CA VAL A 109 1.49 5.35 4.04
C VAL A 109 0.05 4.88 4.00
N THR A 110 -0.17 3.78 3.31
CA THR A 110 -1.39 3.00 3.41
C THR A 110 -1.06 1.63 3.99
N LEU A 111 -2.04 0.98 4.61
CA LEU A 111 -1.95 -0.37 5.15
C LEU A 111 -2.81 -1.30 4.33
N GLY A 112 -2.27 -2.47 3.97
CA GLY A 112 -3.04 -3.59 3.45
C GLY A 112 -2.72 -4.87 4.21
N VAL A 113 -3.53 -5.89 4.00
CA VAL A 113 -3.28 -7.25 4.45
C VAL A 113 -2.97 -8.11 3.23
N VAL A 114 -1.93 -8.93 3.34
CA VAL A 114 -1.56 -9.91 2.33
C VAL A 114 -1.82 -11.31 2.89
N ASP A 115 -2.54 -12.11 2.11
CA ASP A 115 -2.83 -13.50 2.43
C ASP A 115 -1.66 -14.43 2.03
N PRO A 116 -1.66 -15.70 2.45
CA PRO A 116 -0.62 -16.66 2.09
C PRO A 116 -0.48 -16.95 0.58
N HIS A 117 -1.42 -16.50 -0.25
CA HIS A 117 -1.40 -16.65 -1.71
C HIS A 117 -0.91 -15.38 -2.43
N GLY A 118 -0.54 -14.33 -1.68
CA GLY A 118 -0.06 -13.06 -2.23
C GLY A 118 -1.17 -12.10 -2.64
N ASN A 119 -2.44 -12.39 -2.34
CA ASN A 119 -3.54 -11.47 -2.59
C ASN A 119 -3.50 -10.33 -1.58
N VAL A 120 -3.73 -9.10 -2.05
CA VAL A 120 -3.69 -7.88 -1.22
C VAL A 120 -5.11 -7.37 -1.01
N SER A 121 -5.46 -7.05 0.24
CA SER A 121 -6.74 -6.40 0.57
C SER A 121 -6.82 -4.98 -0.02
N PRO A 122 -8.02 -4.37 -0.10
CA PRO A 122 -8.12 -2.91 -0.21
C PRO A 122 -7.23 -2.24 0.84
N GLN A 123 -6.56 -1.16 0.44
CA GLN A 123 -5.63 -0.43 1.30
C GLN A 123 -6.39 0.62 2.13
N LEU A 124 -5.94 0.79 3.36
CA LEU A 124 -6.48 1.70 4.35
C LEU A 124 -5.49 2.84 4.58
N ASP A 125 -5.95 4.09 4.44
CA ASP A 125 -5.19 5.25 4.91
C ASP A 125 -4.99 5.14 6.42
N ILE A 126 -3.74 5.24 6.87
CA ILE A 126 -3.41 5.05 8.28
C ILE A 126 -2.31 6.00 8.75
N ALA A 127 -2.38 6.38 10.02
CA ALA A 127 -1.52 7.33 10.68
C ALA A 127 -1.13 6.86 12.09
N ASN A 128 -0.04 7.42 12.62
CA ASN A 128 0.35 7.18 14.01
C ASN A 128 -0.79 7.52 14.98
N GLY A 129 -0.90 6.75 16.05
CA GLY A 129 -2.03 6.82 17.00
C GLY A 129 -3.22 5.95 16.61
N GLN A 130 -3.30 5.45 15.36
CA GLN A 130 -4.41 4.62 14.93
C GLN A 130 -4.17 3.13 15.13
N VAL A 131 -5.26 2.39 15.29
CA VAL A 131 -5.28 0.92 15.37
C VAL A 131 -6.10 0.41 14.20
N ALA A 132 -5.53 -0.48 13.42
CA ALA A 132 -6.26 -1.27 12.43
C ALA A 132 -6.52 -2.67 12.97
N GLU A 133 -7.65 -3.25 12.57
CA GLU A 133 -7.97 -4.63 12.87
C GLU A 133 -8.32 -5.42 11.60
N VAL A 134 -7.87 -6.67 11.61
CA VAL A 134 -8.13 -7.67 10.58
C VAL A 134 -9.17 -8.63 11.13
N VAL A 135 -10.40 -8.57 10.62
CA VAL A 135 -11.55 -9.32 11.14
C VAL A 135 -12.12 -10.25 10.07
N ALA A 136 -12.88 -11.27 10.51
CA ALA A 136 -13.69 -12.06 9.61
C ALA A 136 -14.93 -11.26 9.19
N GLY A 137 -15.19 -11.19 7.89
CA GLY A 137 -16.44 -10.69 7.31
C GLY A 137 -17.22 -11.82 6.61
N ASP A 138 -18.37 -11.48 6.04
CA ASP A 138 -19.31 -12.46 5.47
C ASP A 138 -18.71 -13.28 4.30
N THR A 139 -17.81 -12.68 3.53
CA THR A 139 -17.21 -13.29 2.33
C THR A 139 -15.68 -13.40 2.39
N GLY A 140 -15.06 -13.14 3.55
CA GLY A 140 -13.60 -13.25 3.69
C GLY A 140 -13.02 -12.36 4.78
N THR A 141 -11.76 -11.97 4.62
CA THR A 141 -11.03 -11.13 5.58
C THR A 141 -11.22 -9.65 5.27
N VAL A 142 -11.47 -8.84 6.30
CA VAL A 142 -11.65 -7.40 6.18
C VAL A 142 -10.61 -6.66 7.02
N LEU A 143 -9.92 -5.70 6.40
CA LEU A 143 -9.08 -4.72 7.09
C LEU A 143 -9.90 -3.44 7.33
N LYS A 144 -9.92 -2.95 8.57
CA LYS A 144 -10.61 -1.70 8.93
C LYS A 144 -9.95 -1.01 10.11
N LEU A 145 -10.28 0.26 10.36
CA LEU A 145 -9.90 0.93 11.61
C LEU A 145 -10.70 0.35 12.79
N ALA A 146 -10.04 0.22 13.93
CA ALA A 146 -10.68 -0.08 15.20
C ALA A 146 -11.14 1.21 15.89
N ASP A 147 -12.13 1.11 16.78
CA ASP A 147 -12.65 2.26 17.54
C ASP A 147 -11.67 2.74 18.63
N GLN A 148 -10.70 1.90 18.99
CA GLN A 148 -9.67 2.22 19.98
C GLN A 148 -8.49 2.97 19.37
N GLN A 149 -7.89 3.86 20.19
CA GLN A 149 -6.64 4.54 19.84
C GLN A 149 -5.43 3.72 20.29
N GLY A 150 -4.36 3.83 19.52
CA GLY A 150 -3.07 3.23 19.77
C GLY A 150 -2.06 4.22 20.33
N PRO A 151 -0.77 3.84 20.40
CA PRO A 151 0.29 4.73 20.80
C PRO A 151 0.46 5.90 19.82
N ALA A 152 0.55 7.13 20.32
CA ALA A 152 0.60 8.35 19.48
C ALA A 152 1.75 8.39 18.46
N SER A 153 2.84 7.63 18.69
CA SER A 153 4.02 7.58 17.83
C SER A 153 4.09 6.33 16.93
N ALA A 154 3.04 5.50 16.91
CA ALA A 154 3.06 4.22 16.23
C ALA A 154 1.69 3.86 15.65
N ILE A 155 1.69 2.88 14.75
CA ILE A 155 0.49 2.28 14.19
C ILE A 155 0.35 0.88 14.77
N SER A 156 -0.81 0.53 15.28
CA SER A 156 -1.07 -0.83 15.76
C SER A 156 -1.89 -1.59 14.73
N VAL A 157 -1.54 -2.85 14.48
CA VAL A 157 -2.34 -3.77 13.66
C VAL A 157 -2.66 -5.00 14.49
N LEU A 158 -3.95 -5.30 14.61
CA LEU A 158 -4.47 -6.42 15.37
C LEU A 158 -5.08 -7.45 14.44
N ASN A 159 -4.59 -8.68 14.48
CA ASN A 159 -5.24 -9.79 13.79
C ASN A 159 -6.32 -10.39 14.72
N GLN A 160 -7.60 -10.14 14.43
CA GLN A 160 -8.74 -10.69 15.18
C GLN A 160 -9.26 -12.01 14.61
N LEU A 161 -8.64 -12.55 13.56
CA LEU A 161 -9.09 -13.81 12.98
C LEU A 161 -8.93 -14.95 14.00
N PRO A 162 -9.90 -15.89 14.08
CA PRO A 162 -9.82 -17.04 14.99
C PRO A 162 -8.70 -18.02 14.59
N GLN A 163 -8.27 -17.98 13.33
CA GLN A 163 -7.23 -18.82 12.78
C GLN A 163 -6.60 -18.15 11.55
N GLY A 164 -5.41 -18.61 11.17
CA GLY A 164 -4.68 -18.13 10.00
C GLY A 164 -3.73 -16.98 10.31
N PHE A 165 -2.62 -16.97 9.58
CA PHE A 165 -1.68 -15.87 9.60
C PHE A 165 -2.08 -14.85 8.53
N VAL A 166 -1.86 -13.58 8.85
CA VAL A 166 -2.01 -12.48 7.91
C VAL A 166 -0.73 -11.68 7.90
N GLU A 167 -0.33 -11.19 6.75
CA GLU A 167 0.81 -10.28 6.67
C GLU A 167 0.31 -8.85 6.58
N ALA A 168 0.60 -8.03 7.59
CA ALA A 168 0.36 -6.59 7.49
C ALA A 168 1.45 -5.99 6.60
N ALA A 169 1.06 -5.29 5.53
CA ALA A 169 1.96 -4.63 4.61
C ALA A 169 1.65 -3.14 4.56
N PHE A 170 2.66 -2.32 4.83
CA PHE A 170 2.60 -0.88 4.60
C PHE A 170 3.08 -0.58 3.19
N PHE A 171 2.39 0.34 2.52
CA PHE A 171 2.69 0.74 1.16
C PHE A 171 3.03 2.23 1.10
N ARG A 172 3.96 2.56 0.21
CA ARG A 172 4.29 3.93 -0.22
C ARG A 172 4.22 3.95 -1.74
N ASP A 173 3.46 4.88 -2.31
CA ASP A 173 3.16 4.91 -3.77
C ASP A 173 2.63 3.57 -4.30
N GLY A 174 1.80 2.89 -3.50
CA GLY A 174 1.22 1.58 -3.86
C GLY A 174 2.22 0.40 -3.83
N LYS A 175 3.47 0.61 -3.44
CA LYS A 175 4.50 -0.43 -3.34
C LYS A 175 4.81 -0.79 -1.89
N PRO A 176 5.02 -2.08 -1.56
CA PRO A 176 5.38 -2.50 -0.21
C PRO A 176 6.62 -1.77 0.31
N TYR A 177 6.55 -1.33 1.57
CA TYR A 177 7.59 -0.56 2.26
C TYR A 177 8.05 -1.25 3.55
N ALA A 178 7.11 -1.84 4.28
CA ALA A 178 7.36 -2.61 5.49
C ALA A 178 6.32 -3.71 5.61
N ARG A 179 6.70 -4.89 6.11
CA ARG A 179 5.78 -6.03 6.23
C ARG A 179 6.06 -6.81 7.50
N GLN A 180 5.02 -7.42 8.07
CA GLN A 180 5.17 -8.31 9.20
C GLN A 180 4.04 -9.33 9.24
N LEU A 181 4.40 -10.59 9.50
CA LEU A 181 3.45 -11.67 9.70
C LEU A 181 2.83 -11.59 11.11
N LEU A 182 1.51 -11.71 11.20
CA LEU A 182 0.75 -11.73 12.45
C LEU A 182 -0.02 -13.04 12.58
N GLY A 183 0.09 -13.66 13.76
CA GLY A 183 -0.72 -14.81 14.13
C GLY A 183 -2.12 -14.39 14.61
N PRO A 184 -3.05 -15.35 14.75
CA PRO A 184 -4.38 -15.12 15.34
C PRO A 184 -4.31 -14.43 16.70
N HIS A 185 -5.17 -13.43 16.91
CA HIS A 185 -5.29 -12.66 18.15
C HIS A 185 -4.00 -11.97 18.62
N THR A 186 -3.09 -11.68 17.69
CA THR A 186 -1.84 -10.95 17.99
C THR A 186 -1.91 -9.51 17.50
N THR A 187 -1.23 -8.63 18.25
CA THR A 187 -1.03 -7.23 17.88
C THR A 187 0.43 -7.01 17.51
N ALA A 188 0.67 -6.33 16.40
CA ALA A 188 1.95 -5.73 16.07
C ALA A 188 1.87 -4.20 16.17
N VAL A 189 2.95 -3.58 16.65
CA VAL A 189 3.07 -2.12 16.77
C VAL A 189 4.22 -1.67 15.88
N PHE A 190 3.91 -0.81 14.92
CA PHE A 190 4.82 -0.35 13.89
C PHE A 190 5.22 1.10 14.15
N THR A 191 6.52 1.35 14.21
CA THR A 191 7.07 2.70 14.09
C THR A 191 7.71 2.80 12.71
N LEU A 192 7.26 3.77 11.91
CA LEU A 192 7.75 4.01 10.55
C LEU A 192 8.56 5.30 10.54
N PRO A 193 9.82 5.30 11.03
CA PRO A 193 10.66 6.48 10.99
C PRO A 193 10.91 6.91 9.53
N PRO A 194 11.16 8.21 9.29
CA PRO A 194 11.48 8.73 7.96
C PRO A 194 12.92 8.33 7.60
N LYS A 195 13.13 7.05 7.30
CA LYS A 195 14.43 6.49 6.94
C LYS A 195 14.28 5.56 5.75
N ILE A 196 15.32 5.47 4.96
CA ILE A 196 15.43 4.51 3.86
C ILE A 196 16.71 3.71 4.02
N TRP A 197 16.69 2.49 3.52
CA TRP A 197 17.88 1.69 3.31
C TRP A 197 18.17 1.66 1.83
N ILE A 198 19.41 1.90 1.44
CA ILE A 198 19.84 1.88 0.03
C ILE A 198 20.99 0.91 -0.16
N GLY A 199 20.97 0.13 -1.23
CA GLY A 199 22.02 -0.81 -1.57
C GLY A 199 22.17 -1.00 -3.08
N ALA A 200 23.23 -1.70 -3.48
CA ALA A 200 23.51 -2.05 -4.87
C ALA A 200 23.47 -3.57 -5.05
N ALA A 201 22.75 -4.05 -6.07
CA ALA A 201 22.68 -5.46 -6.42
C ALA A 201 23.10 -5.69 -7.88
N LEU A 202 23.84 -6.77 -8.13
CA LEU A 202 24.17 -7.18 -9.49
C LEU A 202 22.90 -7.53 -10.27
N ARG A 203 22.90 -7.28 -11.58
CA ARG A 203 21.82 -7.77 -12.44
C ARG A 203 21.88 -9.28 -12.50
N SER A 204 20.80 -9.94 -12.13
CA SER A 204 20.58 -11.36 -12.42
C SER A 204 19.77 -11.50 -13.71
N GLU A 205 19.82 -12.68 -14.34
CA GLU A 205 18.97 -12.98 -15.48
C GLU A 205 17.48 -12.87 -15.11
N ALA A 206 16.64 -12.52 -16.08
CA ALA A 206 15.21 -12.37 -15.89
C ALA A 206 14.59 -13.66 -15.30
N GLY A 207 13.97 -13.54 -14.13
CA GLY A 207 13.33 -14.67 -13.44
C GLY A 207 14.14 -15.28 -12.29
N ALA A 208 15.38 -14.86 -12.06
CA ALA A 208 16.13 -15.23 -10.86
C ALA A 208 15.73 -14.35 -9.67
N ALA A 209 15.34 -14.97 -8.56
CA ALA A 209 15.18 -14.28 -7.28
C ALA A 209 16.56 -13.79 -6.82
N VAL A 210 16.71 -12.48 -6.68
CA VAL A 210 17.85 -11.89 -5.97
C VAL A 210 17.46 -11.94 -4.49
N GLY A 211 18.30 -12.58 -3.66
CA GLY A 211 18.12 -12.72 -2.20
C GLY A 211 19.17 -11.93 -1.40
N ALA A 212 19.00 -11.83 -0.06
CA ALA A 212 19.71 -10.92 0.89
C ALA A 212 21.18 -10.71 0.68
N ASP A 213 21.80 -11.80 0.31
CA ASP A 213 23.22 -11.90 0.19
C ASP A 213 23.73 -11.22 -1.10
N ALA A 214 22.84 -10.77 -1.98
CA ALA A 214 23.16 -10.09 -3.23
C ALA A 214 23.14 -8.56 -3.14
N VAL A 215 22.59 -7.98 -2.07
CA VAL A 215 22.62 -6.52 -1.85
C VAL A 215 23.92 -6.14 -1.15
N SER A 216 24.82 -5.52 -1.90
CA SER A 216 26.03 -4.92 -1.37
C SER A 216 25.79 -3.49 -0.85
N ALA A 217 26.65 -3.03 0.06
CA ALA A 217 26.72 -1.63 0.51
C ALA A 217 25.42 -1.08 1.11
N LEU A 218 24.68 -1.92 1.84
CA LEU A 218 23.43 -1.54 2.49
C LEU A 218 23.67 -0.39 3.50
N THR A 219 23.15 0.80 3.18
CA THR A 219 23.36 2.04 3.92
C THR A 219 22.01 2.58 4.43
N GLU A 220 21.92 2.87 5.73
CA GLU A 220 20.76 3.57 6.30
C GLU A 220 20.90 5.08 6.06
N ILE A 221 19.85 5.72 5.57
CA ILE A 221 19.74 7.17 5.39
C ILE A 221 18.55 7.67 6.19
N ASN A 222 18.80 8.57 7.14
CA ASN A 222 17.78 9.27 7.90
C ASN A 222 17.32 10.52 7.12
N LEU A 223 16.01 10.63 6.88
CA LEU A 223 15.35 11.72 6.16
C LEU A 223 14.67 12.72 7.11
N MET A 224 14.81 12.55 8.43
CA MET A 224 14.25 13.46 9.41
C MET A 224 14.76 14.89 9.20
N GLY A 225 13.81 15.83 9.02
CA GLY A 225 14.09 17.25 8.78
C GLY A 225 14.60 17.58 7.38
N ILE A 226 14.78 16.60 6.50
CA ILE A 226 15.24 16.82 5.13
C ILE A 226 14.02 17.12 4.25
N ALA A 227 14.05 18.24 3.53
CA ALA A 227 13.08 18.57 2.48
C ALA A 227 13.54 18.06 1.10
N GLY A 228 14.86 17.94 0.90
CA GLY A 228 15.43 17.28 -0.27
C GLY A 228 16.94 17.13 -0.23
N ALA A 229 17.49 16.17 -0.97
CA ALA A 229 18.91 15.86 -1.01
C ALA A 229 19.31 15.05 -2.26
N ASP A 230 20.59 15.10 -2.60
CA ASP A 230 21.20 14.13 -3.50
C ASP A 230 21.69 12.91 -2.69
N ILE A 231 21.42 11.70 -3.19
CA ILE A 231 22.03 10.46 -2.72
C ILE A 231 23.12 10.09 -3.72
N VAL A 232 24.38 10.30 -3.33
CA VAL A 232 25.54 10.11 -4.21
C VAL A 232 26.13 8.72 -3.99
N MET A 233 26.15 7.91 -5.05
CA MET A 233 26.85 6.63 -5.08
C MET A 233 28.27 6.80 -5.60
N THR A 234 29.24 6.24 -4.89
CA THR A 234 30.67 6.18 -5.30
C THR A 234 31.18 4.74 -5.12
N GLY A 235 32.42 4.47 -5.54
CA GLY A 235 33.01 3.12 -5.47
C GLY A 235 32.78 2.32 -6.74
N GLY A 236 32.73 0.99 -6.65
CA GLY A 236 32.66 0.10 -7.80
C GLY A 236 34.01 -0.07 -8.51
N GLY A 237 33.96 -0.59 -9.74
CA GLY A 237 35.13 -0.97 -10.55
C GLY A 237 35.22 -2.47 -10.79
N GLN A 238 36.24 -2.89 -11.53
CA GLN A 238 36.53 -4.30 -11.81
C GLN A 238 37.97 -4.64 -11.41
N GLY A 239 38.22 -5.91 -11.10
CA GLY A 239 39.55 -6.42 -10.79
C GLY A 239 40.04 -6.05 -9.38
N ALA A 240 41.35 -6.11 -9.18
CA ALA A 240 41.98 -5.96 -7.87
C ALA A 240 41.78 -4.57 -7.22
N ASP A 241 41.47 -3.56 -8.02
CA ASP A 241 41.27 -2.17 -7.58
C ASP A 241 39.79 -1.81 -7.34
N ALA A 242 38.88 -2.78 -7.46
CA ALA A 242 37.46 -2.58 -7.21
C ALA A 242 37.22 -2.09 -5.77
N LYS A 243 36.43 -1.03 -5.63
CA LYS A 243 36.07 -0.46 -4.33
C LYS A 243 34.62 -0.85 -3.97
N PRO A 244 34.29 -1.02 -2.69
CA PRO A 244 32.90 -1.20 -2.28
C PRO A 244 32.08 0.03 -2.70
N PHE A 245 30.81 -0.19 -3.05
CA PHE A 245 29.89 0.93 -3.23
C PHE A 245 29.70 1.67 -1.91
N LEU A 246 29.51 2.98 -1.99
CA LEU A 246 29.22 3.84 -0.85
C LEU A 246 28.14 4.84 -1.24
N PHE A 247 27.15 5.01 -0.37
CA PHE A 247 26.08 6.00 -0.53
C PHE A 247 26.23 7.10 0.52
N THR A 248 26.14 8.36 0.09
CA THR A 248 26.25 9.54 0.96
C THR A 248 25.23 10.59 0.56
N LEU A 249 24.80 11.41 1.53
CA LEU A 249 23.98 12.58 1.24
C LEU A 249 24.83 13.77 0.82
N ALA A 250 24.39 14.49 -0.20
CA ALA A 250 24.93 15.77 -0.62
C ALA A 250 23.78 16.76 -0.92
N ASN A 251 24.11 18.05 -1.03
CA ASN A 251 23.15 19.10 -1.41
C ASN A 251 21.83 19.07 -0.59
N VAL A 252 21.96 18.83 0.72
CA VAL A 252 20.82 18.67 1.63
C VAL A 252 20.13 20.02 1.84
N THR A 253 18.82 20.01 1.72
CA THR A 253 17.91 21.11 2.08
C THR A 253 17.02 20.66 3.22
N TYR A 254 16.82 21.55 4.20
CA TYR A 254 16.04 21.26 5.40
C TYR A 254 14.67 21.93 5.31
N GLY A 255 13.67 21.26 5.88
CA GLY A 255 12.29 21.74 5.99
C GLY A 255 12.00 22.42 7.32
#